data_AF-A0A661IRB7-F1
#
_entry.id   AF-A0A661IRB7-F1
#
_cell.length_a   1.000
_cell.length_b   1.000
_cell.length_c   1.000
_cell.angle_alpha   90.00
_cell.angle_beta   90.00
_cell.angle_gamma   90.00
#
_symmetry.space_group_name_H-M   'P 1'
#
loop_
_entity.id
_entity.type
_entity.pdbx_description
1 polymer ?
#
loop_
_entity_poly.entity_id
_entity_poly.type
_entity_poly.pdbx_seq_one_letter_code
_entity_poly.pdbx_strand_id
1 'polypeptide(L)'
;MDETQLLSSGFIIVGAYDDKVRRTLFGMAKGKAPQQELARAAGELNKLLYRIFVDELKLDKGDVVRVKIPYVIKDGKVFWDYPQLSIEVYKKMKEEELKKVVDKVIKEIEVVIVEKPLYILKPRTTTLTGEIVFDVVIKDRKVGSVKAIKEGDKWRIWGAVLEPFPSIFEGEEIEVSMTDELQAIFGGLMKKGKIIDKKKALGFLKDLGLS
;
A
#
# COMPACT_ATOMS: atom_id res chain seq x y z
N MET A 1 0.69 37.43 -22.45
CA MET A 1 -0.46 36.56 -22.13
C MET A 1 -0.31 36.15 -20.68
N ASP A 2 -1.35 36.33 -19.88
CA ASP A 2 -1.30 35.95 -18.47
C ASP A 2 -1.33 34.42 -18.37
N GLU A 3 -0.29 33.86 -17.76
CA GLU A 3 -0.12 32.41 -17.62
C GLU A 3 -1.15 31.87 -16.61
N THR A 4 -1.96 30.89 -17.06
CA THR A 4 -2.88 30.17 -16.18
C THR A 4 -2.10 29.21 -15.29
N GLN A 5 -2.27 29.33 -13.98
CA GLN A 5 -1.66 28.48 -12.98
C GLN A 5 -2.73 27.64 -12.29
N LEU A 6 -2.35 26.51 -11.69
CA LEU A 6 -3.25 25.61 -10.98
C LEU A 6 -2.86 25.52 -9.51
N LEU A 7 -3.73 25.97 -8.61
CA LEU A 7 -3.58 25.66 -7.18
C LEU A 7 -4.09 24.25 -6.94
N SER A 8 -3.26 23.39 -6.33
CA SER A 8 -3.66 22.05 -5.87
C SER A 8 -3.28 21.87 -4.40
N SER A 9 -4.26 21.52 -3.55
CA SER A 9 -4.00 21.25 -2.13
C SER A 9 -3.28 19.92 -1.89
N GLY A 10 -3.37 18.97 -2.83
CA GLY A 10 -3.12 17.55 -2.51
C GLY A 10 -4.17 17.02 -1.53
N PHE A 11 -3.98 15.80 -1.02
CA PHE A 11 -4.84 15.26 0.04
C PHE A 11 -4.55 16.00 1.35
N ILE A 12 -5.57 16.62 1.92
CA ILE A 12 -5.50 17.34 3.19
C ILE A 12 -6.76 17.06 4.00
N ILE A 13 -6.64 16.98 5.31
CA ILE A 13 -7.82 16.88 6.18
C ILE A 13 -8.64 18.17 6.12
N VAL A 14 -9.96 18.07 6.23
CA VAL A 14 -10.87 19.23 6.27
C VAL A 14 -10.47 20.19 7.40
N GLY A 15 -9.99 19.69 8.53
CA GLY A 15 -9.54 20.55 9.63
C GLY A 15 -8.35 21.48 9.32
N ALA A 16 -7.66 21.31 8.18
CA ALA A 16 -6.46 22.06 7.83
C ALA A 16 -6.42 22.56 6.37
N TYR A 17 -7.56 22.54 5.66
CA TYR A 17 -7.57 22.91 4.24
C TYR A 17 -7.21 24.39 4.03
N ASP A 18 -7.61 25.27 4.95
CA ASP A 18 -7.51 26.72 4.83
C ASP A 18 -6.06 27.20 4.85
N ASP A 19 -5.28 26.68 5.80
CA ASP A 19 -3.85 26.93 5.89
C ASP A 19 -3.10 26.32 4.69
N LYS A 20 -3.53 25.15 4.22
CA LYS A 20 -2.94 24.52 3.04
C LYS A 20 -3.15 25.34 1.77
N VAL A 21 -4.37 25.82 1.52
CA VAL A 21 -4.68 26.71 0.39
C VAL A 21 -3.83 27.98 0.46
N ARG A 22 -3.76 28.63 1.62
CA ARG A 22 -2.97 29.84 1.83
C ARG A 22 -1.49 29.58 1.55
N ARG A 23 -0.87 28.59 2.18
CA ARG A 23 0.56 28.29 2.00
C ARG A 23 0.90 27.94 0.55
N THR A 24 0.05 27.16 -0.12
CA THR A 24 0.25 26.81 -1.53
C THR A 24 0.19 28.04 -2.42
N LEU A 25 -0.81 28.91 -2.26
CA LEU A 25 -0.91 30.15 -3.05
C LEU A 25 0.29 31.07 -2.83
N PHE A 26 0.68 31.29 -1.57
CA PHE A 26 1.84 32.12 -1.23
C PHE A 26 3.15 31.59 -1.80
N GLY A 27 3.32 30.27 -1.81
CA GLY A 27 4.50 29.63 -2.41
C GLY A 27 4.54 29.81 -3.93
N MET A 28 3.42 29.56 -4.62
CA MET A 28 3.33 29.61 -6.08
C MET A 28 3.38 31.03 -6.65
N ALA A 29 2.79 31.99 -5.95
CA ALA A 29 2.65 33.37 -6.40
C ALA A 29 3.65 34.35 -5.75
N LYS A 30 4.68 33.84 -5.07
CA LYS A 30 5.73 34.67 -4.44
C LYS A 30 6.39 35.57 -5.49
N GLY A 31 6.37 36.88 -5.24
CA GLY A 31 6.93 37.88 -6.15
C GLY A 31 6.09 38.19 -7.39
N LYS A 32 4.97 37.47 -7.62
CA LYS A 32 4.04 37.71 -8.72
C LYS A 32 2.86 38.62 -8.33
N ALA A 33 2.53 38.69 -7.04
CA ALA A 33 1.48 39.55 -6.49
C ALA A 33 1.86 40.04 -5.07
N PRO A 34 1.32 41.19 -4.60
CA PRO A 34 1.53 41.68 -3.24
C PRO A 34 1.03 40.69 -2.18
N GLN A 35 1.71 40.61 -1.03
CA GLN A 35 1.33 39.67 0.04
C GLN A 35 -0.11 39.89 0.55
N GLN A 36 -0.54 41.15 0.63
CA GLN A 36 -1.90 41.51 1.03
C GLN A 36 -2.95 40.97 0.05
N GLU A 37 -2.65 41.01 -1.24
CA GLU A 37 -3.51 40.50 -2.30
C GLU A 37 -3.57 38.97 -2.28
N LEU A 38 -2.44 38.29 -2.04
CA LEU A 38 -2.43 36.84 -1.82
C LEU A 38 -3.24 36.42 -0.59
N ALA A 39 -3.18 37.20 0.50
CA ALA A 39 -3.99 36.97 1.69
C ALA A 39 -5.50 37.14 1.39
N ARG A 40 -5.88 38.20 0.66
CA ARG A 40 -7.26 38.43 0.21
C ARG A 40 -7.77 37.26 -0.63
N ALA A 41 -7.03 36.88 -1.68
CA ALA A 41 -7.43 35.83 -2.61
C ALA A 41 -7.55 34.45 -1.94
N ALA A 42 -6.62 34.10 -1.05
CA ALA A 42 -6.72 32.88 -0.24
C ALA A 42 -7.93 32.93 0.70
N GLY A 43 -8.20 34.07 1.34
CA GLY A 43 -9.36 34.25 2.21
C GLY A 43 -10.69 34.09 1.50
N GLU A 44 -10.83 34.61 0.27
CA GLU A 44 -12.03 34.45 -0.55
C GLU A 44 -12.27 32.99 -0.94
N LEU A 45 -11.23 32.30 -1.42
CA LEU A 45 -11.32 30.88 -1.73
C LEU A 45 -11.66 30.06 -0.48
N ASN A 46 -11.02 30.34 0.67
CA ASN A 46 -11.30 29.65 1.91
C ASN A 46 -12.73 29.86 2.41
N LYS A 47 -13.31 31.06 2.25
CA LYS A 47 -14.73 31.29 2.59
C LYS A 47 -15.67 30.45 1.71
N LEU A 48 -15.39 30.36 0.40
CA LEU A 48 -16.15 29.49 -0.50
C LEU A 48 -16.04 28.03 -0.08
N LEU A 49 -14.81 27.56 0.17
CA LEU A 49 -14.54 26.18 0.58
C LEU A 49 -15.16 25.86 1.94
N TYR A 50 -15.18 26.79 2.89
CA TYR A 50 -15.88 26.63 4.17
C TYR A 50 -17.35 26.33 3.95
N ARG A 51 -18.02 27.14 3.13
CA ARG A 51 -19.43 26.94 2.80
C ARG A 51 -19.65 25.57 2.17
N ILE A 52 -18.83 25.18 1.20
CA ILE A 52 -18.95 23.87 0.54
C ILE A 52 -18.73 22.73 1.55
N PHE A 53 -17.62 22.73 2.29
CA PHE A 53 -17.23 21.62 3.15
C PHE A 53 -18.06 21.51 4.42
N VAL A 54 -18.29 22.63 5.09
CA VAL A 54 -18.92 22.66 6.42
C VAL A 54 -20.41 22.89 6.31
N ASP A 55 -20.86 23.83 5.48
CA ASP A 55 -22.28 24.20 5.43
C ASP A 55 -23.08 23.26 4.54
N GLU A 56 -22.61 22.98 3.32
CA GLU A 56 -23.35 22.19 2.33
C GLU A 56 -23.10 20.67 2.49
N LEU A 57 -21.82 20.26 2.55
CA LEU A 57 -21.45 18.83 2.57
C LEU A 57 -21.40 18.21 3.97
N LYS A 58 -21.43 19.03 5.02
CA LYS A 58 -21.37 18.60 6.43
C LYS A 58 -20.20 17.64 6.70
N LEU A 59 -19.01 17.97 6.20
CA LEU A 59 -17.82 17.16 6.39
C LEU A 59 -17.25 17.31 7.80
N ASP A 60 -16.74 16.20 8.34
CA ASP A 60 -16.05 16.19 9.62
C ASP A 60 -14.60 16.65 9.45
N LYS A 61 -14.00 17.20 10.52
CA LYS A 61 -12.61 17.68 10.51
C LYS A 61 -11.59 16.60 10.07
N GLY A 62 -11.91 15.33 10.31
CA GLY A 62 -11.08 14.18 9.97
C GLY A 62 -11.30 13.62 8.56
N ASP A 63 -12.30 14.11 7.84
CA ASP A 63 -12.46 13.79 6.41
C ASP A 63 -11.31 14.37 5.62
N VAL A 64 -11.01 13.77 4.46
CA VAL A 64 -9.93 14.20 3.59
C VAL A 64 -10.53 14.80 2.32
N VAL A 65 -9.97 15.94 1.90
CA VAL A 65 -10.35 16.63 0.66
C VAL A 65 -9.13 16.88 -0.21
N ARG A 66 -9.38 17.07 -1.51
CA ARG A 66 -8.40 17.61 -2.45
C ARG A 66 -9.06 18.67 -3.30
N VAL A 67 -8.50 19.86 -3.30
CA VAL A 67 -8.97 21.02 -4.04
C VAL A 67 -8.01 21.31 -5.18
N LYS A 68 -8.54 21.51 -6.37
CA LYS A 68 -7.84 22.01 -7.55
C LYS A 68 -8.61 23.18 -8.13
N ILE A 69 -7.96 24.31 -8.32
CA ILE A 69 -8.60 25.49 -8.92
C ILE A 69 -7.60 26.28 -9.78
N PRO A 70 -7.90 26.50 -11.07
CA PRO A 70 -7.08 27.37 -11.90
C PRO A 70 -7.20 28.84 -11.49
N TYR A 71 -6.15 29.61 -11.74
CA TYR A 71 -6.14 31.06 -11.54
C TYR A 71 -5.17 31.74 -12.49
N VAL A 72 -5.38 33.04 -12.68
CA VAL A 72 -4.46 33.94 -13.38
C VAL A 72 -4.08 35.10 -12.46
N ILE A 73 -2.88 35.64 -12.65
CA ILE A 73 -2.46 36.88 -11.99
C ILE A 73 -2.40 37.98 -13.04
N LYS A 74 -3.20 39.04 -12.86
CA LYS A 74 -3.23 40.21 -13.75
C LYS A 74 -3.06 41.48 -12.93
N ASP A 75 -2.14 42.34 -13.32
CA ASP A 75 -1.84 43.60 -12.60
C ASP A 75 -1.59 43.38 -11.10
N GLY A 76 -0.89 42.29 -10.77
CA GLY A 76 -0.60 41.89 -9.39
C GLY A 76 -1.80 41.37 -8.61
N LYS A 77 -2.97 41.16 -9.22
CA LYS A 77 -4.20 40.63 -8.60
C LYS A 77 -4.48 39.20 -9.01
N VAL A 78 -5.00 38.40 -8.09
CA VAL A 78 -5.35 36.99 -8.33
C VAL A 78 -6.82 36.87 -8.74
N PHE A 79 -7.06 36.18 -9.84
CA PHE A 79 -8.40 35.87 -10.34
C PHE A 79 -8.58 34.35 -10.43
N TRP A 80 -9.51 33.82 -9.64
CA TRP A 80 -9.87 32.40 -9.64
C TRP A 80 -10.81 32.05 -10.79
N ASP A 81 -10.59 30.89 -11.42
CA ASP A 81 -11.53 30.28 -12.36
C ASP A 81 -12.47 29.32 -11.61
N TYR A 82 -13.48 29.88 -10.93
CA TYR A 82 -14.44 29.11 -10.15
C TYR A 82 -15.21 28.04 -10.95
N PRO A 83 -15.62 28.26 -12.21
CA PRO A 83 -16.21 27.22 -13.04
C PRO A 83 -15.36 25.95 -13.17
N GLN A 84 -14.03 26.05 -13.04
CA GLN A 84 -13.09 24.93 -13.11
C GLN A 84 -12.66 24.41 -11.72
N LEU A 85 -13.30 24.85 -10.64
CA LEU A 85 -13.07 24.33 -9.30
C LEU A 85 -13.41 22.84 -9.24
N SER A 86 -12.41 22.02 -8.89
CA SER A 86 -12.54 20.58 -8.72
C SER A 86 -12.24 20.20 -7.27
N ILE A 87 -13.15 19.43 -6.67
CA ILE A 87 -13.08 18.97 -5.29
C ILE A 87 -13.27 17.46 -5.26
N GLU A 88 -12.32 16.74 -4.67
CA GLU A 88 -12.43 15.31 -4.34
C GLU A 88 -12.64 15.19 -2.81
N VAL A 89 -13.56 14.33 -2.38
CA VAL A 89 -13.93 14.14 -0.95
C VAL A 89 -13.81 12.67 -0.56
N TYR A 90 -13.17 12.41 0.57
CA TYR A 90 -12.98 11.08 1.15
C TYR A 90 -13.44 11.11 2.60
N LYS A 91 -14.54 10.40 2.88
CA LYS A 91 -15.09 10.32 4.23
C LYS A 91 -14.29 9.33 5.07
N LYS A 92 -13.99 9.72 6.31
CA LYS A 92 -13.35 8.83 7.28
C LYS A 92 -14.31 7.68 7.61
N MET A 93 -13.81 6.45 7.59
CA MET A 93 -14.55 5.30 8.11
C MET A 93 -14.80 5.46 9.61
N LYS A 94 -15.98 5.03 10.08
CA LYS A 94 -16.29 5.04 11.52
C LYS A 94 -15.26 4.22 12.29
N GLU A 95 -14.85 4.73 13.43
CA GLU A 95 -13.78 4.12 14.22
C GLU A 95 -14.16 2.72 14.72
N GLU A 96 -15.43 2.50 15.06
CA GLU A 96 -15.94 1.22 15.52
C GLU A 96 -15.91 0.15 14.41
N GLU A 97 -16.20 0.55 13.17
CA GLU A 97 -16.14 -0.34 12.01
C GLU A 97 -14.70 -0.72 11.70
N LEU A 98 -13.80 0.26 11.70
CA LEU A 98 -12.37 0.03 11.52
C LEU A 98 -11.81 -0.89 12.62
N LYS A 99 -12.16 -0.61 13.88
CA LYS A 99 -11.70 -1.39 15.03
C LYS A 99 -12.14 -2.85 14.94
N LYS A 100 -13.39 -3.12 14.54
CA LYS A 100 -13.87 -4.51 14.33
C LYS A 100 -13.03 -5.26 13.29
N VAL A 101 -12.66 -4.61 12.19
CA VAL A 101 -11.82 -5.22 11.16
C VAL A 101 -10.40 -5.47 11.68
N VAL A 102 -9.81 -4.48 12.35
CA VAL A 102 -8.47 -4.58 12.93
C VAL A 102 -8.40 -5.68 13.98
N ASP A 103 -9.32 -5.68 14.95
CA ASP A 103 -9.37 -6.69 16.03
C ASP A 103 -9.56 -8.11 15.47
N LYS A 104 -10.37 -8.25 14.41
CA LYS A 104 -10.54 -9.54 13.73
C LYS A 104 -9.22 -10.03 13.12
N VAL A 105 -8.54 -9.18 12.36
CA VAL A 105 -7.29 -9.54 11.68
C VAL A 105 -6.17 -9.82 12.70
N ILE A 106 -6.08 -9.01 13.77
CA ILE A 106 -5.10 -9.24 14.85
C ILE A 106 -5.31 -10.62 15.48
N LYS A 107 -6.55 -10.99 15.83
CA LYS A 107 -6.85 -12.31 16.39
C LYS A 107 -6.48 -13.45 15.45
N GLU A 108 -6.79 -13.32 14.15
CA GLU A 108 -6.41 -14.32 13.15
C GLU A 108 -4.88 -14.48 13.07
N ILE A 109 -4.14 -13.37 13.10
CA ILE A 109 -2.67 -13.39 13.09
C ILE A 109 -2.10 -13.95 14.40
N GLU A 110 -2.62 -13.58 15.56
CA GLU A 110 -2.17 -14.08 16.86
C GLU A 110 -2.32 -15.59 16.96
N VAL A 111 -3.45 -16.16 16.54
CA VAL A 111 -3.64 -17.61 16.49
C VAL A 111 -2.56 -18.26 15.64
N VAL A 112 -2.25 -17.70 14.46
CA VAL A 112 -1.21 -18.24 13.58
C VAL A 112 0.19 -18.13 14.20
N ILE A 113 0.51 -17.01 14.84
CA ILE A 113 1.82 -16.79 15.49
C ILE A 113 2.00 -17.75 16.68
N VAL A 114 0.95 -17.94 17.48
CA VAL A 114 0.96 -18.83 18.64
C VAL A 114 1.02 -20.29 18.21
N GLU A 115 0.21 -20.70 17.23
CA GLU A 115 0.19 -22.08 16.73
C GLU A 115 1.48 -22.48 16.01
N LYS A 116 2.31 -21.51 15.58
CA LYS A 116 3.57 -21.72 14.84
C LYS A 116 3.42 -22.89 13.84
N PRO A 117 2.62 -22.70 12.77
CA PRO A 117 2.25 -23.80 11.90
C PRO A 117 3.49 -24.58 11.47
N LEU A 118 3.46 -25.88 11.75
CA LEU A 118 4.53 -26.78 11.34
C LEU A 118 4.38 -27.02 9.84
N TYR A 119 5.23 -26.36 9.04
CA TYR A 119 5.34 -26.61 7.62
C TYR A 119 6.13 -27.90 7.39
N ILE A 120 5.52 -28.83 6.67
CA ILE A 120 6.14 -30.10 6.30
C ILE A 120 6.39 -30.08 4.79
N LEU A 121 7.63 -30.34 4.39
CA LEU A 121 7.98 -30.58 2.99
C LEU A 121 7.79 -32.05 2.67
N LYS A 122 6.84 -32.38 1.78
CA LYS A 122 6.66 -33.74 1.25
C LYS A 122 7.27 -33.81 -0.15
N PRO A 123 8.25 -34.69 -0.41
CA PRO A 123 8.80 -34.85 -1.76
C PRO A 123 7.70 -35.18 -2.78
N ARG A 124 7.70 -34.47 -3.91
CA ARG A 124 6.75 -34.69 -5.02
C ARG A 124 7.42 -35.38 -6.20
N THR A 125 8.54 -34.82 -6.68
CA THR A 125 9.31 -35.36 -7.82
C THR A 125 10.69 -34.71 -7.89
N THR A 126 11.58 -35.29 -8.68
CA THR A 126 12.80 -34.62 -9.17
C THR A 126 12.60 -34.25 -10.64
N THR A 127 12.99 -33.03 -11.04
CA THR A 127 12.93 -32.59 -12.43
C THR A 127 14.11 -33.16 -13.22
N LEU A 128 14.02 -33.14 -14.57
CA LEU A 128 15.11 -33.59 -15.43
C LEU A 128 16.41 -32.78 -15.25
N THR A 129 16.28 -31.54 -14.76
CA THR A 129 17.39 -30.63 -14.45
C THR A 129 17.96 -30.82 -13.05
N GLY A 130 17.45 -31.80 -12.28
CA GLY A 130 17.94 -32.15 -10.95
C GLY A 130 17.35 -31.32 -9.80
N GLU A 131 16.32 -30.52 -10.05
CA GLU A 131 15.61 -29.80 -8.98
C GLU A 131 14.69 -30.76 -8.23
N ILE A 132 14.69 -30.70 -6.90
CA ILE A 132 13.78 -31.47 -6.07
C ILE A 132 12.55 -30.62 -5.78
N VAL A 133 11.37 -31.12 -6.16
CA VAL A 133 10.09 -30.46 -5.93
C VAL A 133 9.44 -31.04 -4.68
N PHE A 134 9.01 -30.17 -3.77
CA PHE A 134 8.29 -30.49 -2.55
C PHE A 134 6.90 -29.84 -2.57
N ASP A 135 5.92 -30.57 -2.04
CA ASP A 135 4.67 -29.99 -1.58
C ASP A 135 4.84 -29.48 -0.15
N VAL A 136 4.38 -28.25 0.11
CA VAL A 136 4.35 -27.66 1.45
C VAL A 136 3.00 -27.96 2.09
N VAL A 137 3.01 -28.58 3.26
CA VAL A 137 1.82 -29.09 3.94
C VAL A 137 1.70 -28.52 5.35
N ILE A 138 0.48 -28.13 5.75
CA ILE A 138 0.12 -27.77 7.13
C ILE A 138 -1.10 -28.61 7.52
N LYS A 139 -1.06 -29.30 8.67
CA LYS A 139 -2.17 -30.15 9.18
C LYS A 139 -2.78 -31.02 8.05
N ASP A 140 -1.92 -31.70 7.31
CA ASP A 140 -2.24 -32.58 6.15
C ASP A 140 -2.86 -31.93 4.91
N ARG A 141 -3.02 -30.60 4.89
CA ARG A 141 -3.44 -29.86 3.71
C ARG A 141 -2.25 -29.28 2.96
N LYS A 142 -2.17 -29.54 1.65
CA LYS A 142 -1.22 -28.86 0.77
C LYS A 142 -1.54 -27.36 0.75
N VAL A 143 -0.57 -26.55 1.15
CA VAL A 143 -0.66 -25.09 1.20
C VAL A 143 0.32 -24.42 0.25
N GLY A 144 1.15 -25.16 -0.48
CA GLY A 144 2.10 -24.59 -1.42
C GLY A 144 2.97 -25.65 -2.06
N SER A 145 3.94 -25.21 -2.85
CA SER A 145 4.98 -26.04 -3.42
C SER A 145 6.26 -25.23 -3.57
N VAL A 146 7.40 -25.89 -3.39
CA VAL A 146 8.72 -25.31 -3.59
C VAL A 146 9.60 -26.26 -4.37
N LYS A 147 10.48 -25.73 -5.20
CA LYS A 147 11.58 -26.46 -5.81
C LYS A 147 12.89 -26.01 -5.18
N ALA A 148 13.79 -26.95 -4.97
CA ALA A 148 15.11 -26.70 -4.42
C ALA A 148 16.17 -27.27 -5.37
N ILE A 149 17.25 -26.51 -5.59
CA ILE A 149 18.42 -26.97 -6.32
C ILE A 149 19.66 -26.84 -5.43
N LYS A 150 20.56 -27.81 -5.53
CA LYS A 150 21.84 -27.79 -4.82
C LYS A 150 22.87 -27.03 -5.64
N GLU A 151 23.49 -26.02 -5.05
CA GLU A 151 24.58 -25.22 -5.60
C GLU A 151 25.78 -25.27 -4.65
N GLY A 152 26.74 -26.16 -4.94
CA GLY A 152 27.87 -26.43 -4.03
C GLY A 152 27.39 -27.00 -2.69
N ASP A 153 27.71 -26.30 -1.60
CA ASP A 153 27.31 -26.66 -0.23
C ASP A 153 26.00 -25.99 0.21
N LYS A 154 25.33 -25.27 -0.69
CA LYS A 154 24.10 -24.54 -0.40
C LYS A 154 22.94 -25.05 -1.23
N TRP A 155 21.73 -24.81 -0.74
CA TRP A 155 20.50 -24.99 -1.48
C TRP A 155 19.88 -23.65 -1.80
N ARG A 156 19.33 -23.51 -3.01
CA ARG A 156 18.46 -22.40 -3.37
C ARG A 156 17.03 -22.88 -3.55
N ILE A 157 16.09 -22.09 -3.04
CA ILE A 157 14.66 -22.45 -3.05
C ILE A 157 13.85 -21.41 -3.82
N TRP A 158 13.00 -21.92 -4.72
CA TRP A 158 11.94 -21.15 -5.39
C TRP A 158 10.59 -21.77 -5.12
N GLY A 159 9.57 -20.95 -4.96
CA GLY A 159 8.19 -21.43 -4.87
C GLY A 159 7.33 -20.52 -4.04
N ALA A 160 6.18 -21.04 -3.62
CA ALA A 160 5.25 -20.27 -2.82
C ALA A 160 4.54 -21.13 -1.77
N VAL A 161 4.25 -20.48 -0.66
CA VAL A 161 3.27 -20.91 0.33
C VAL A 161 2.06 -19.99 0.18
N LEU A 162 0.86 -20.54 0.19
CA LEU A 162 -0.40 -19.82 0.01
C LEU A 162 -1.08 -19.51 1.34
N GLU A 163 -0.77 -20.27 2.39
CA GLU A 163 -1.42 -20.18 3.70
C GLU A 163 -0.46 -20.54 4.83
N PRO A 164 -0.64 -19.99 6.04
CA PRO A 164 -1.60 -18.93 6.40
C PRO A 164 -1.24 -17.55 5.84
N PHE A 165 0.05 -17.30 5.61
CA PHE A 165 0.53 -16.06 4.99
C PHE A 165 1.07 -16.39 3.60
N PRO A 166 0.44 -15.89 2.52
CA PRO A 166 0.96 -16.14 1.19
C PRO A 166 2.34 -15.48 1.05
N SER A 167 3.35 -16.29 0.73
CA SER A 167 4.74 -15.89 0.62
C SER A 167 5.40 -16.57 -0.55
N ILE A 168 6.31 -15.86 -1.23
CA ILE A 168 7.13 -16.42 -2.30
C ILE A 168 8.60 -16.46 -1.90
N PHE A 169 9.32 -17.40 -2.51
CA PHE A 169 10.76 -17.58 -2.41
C PHE A 169 11.32 -17.44 -3.84
N GLU A 170 12.26 -16.52 -4.03
CA GLU A 170 12.83 -16.17 -5.34
C GLU A 170 14.33 -16.51 -5.39
N GLY A 171 14.70 -17.70 -4.90
CA GLY A 171 16.10 -18.16 -4.86
C GLY A 171 16.76 -17.96 -3.50
N GLU A 172 15.98 -18.06 -2.42
CA GLU A 172 16.51 -17.92 -1.07
C GLU A 172 17.54 -19.00 -0.76
N GLU A 173 18.70 -18.59 -0.24
CA GLU A 173 19.80 -19.49 0.11
C GLU A 173 19.62 -20.11 1.50
N ILE A 174 19.92 -21.40 1.56
CA ILE A 174 19.92 -22.22 2.76
C ILE A 174 21.23 -23.01 2.83
N GLU A 175 21.92 -22.88 3.97
CA GLU A 175 23.15 -23.62 4.27
C GLU A 175 22.77 -24.92 4.98
N VAL A 176 22.53 -25.98 4.20
CA VAL A 176 22.25 -27.34 4.69
C VAL A 176 22.96 -28.37 3.84
N SER A 177 23.42 -29.43 4.50
CA SER A 177 24.24 -30.47 3.88
C SER A 177 23.39 -31.57 3.24
N MET A 178 22.27 -31.91 3.88
CA MET A 178 21.38 -33.01 3.49
C MET A 178 19.95 -32.54 3.20
N THR A 179 19.26 -33.24 2.31
CA THR A 179 17.87 -32.94 1.92
C THR A 179 16.89 -33.06 3.10
N ASP A 180 17.12 -34.00 4.02
CA ASP A 180 16.26 -34.19 5.20
C ASP A 180 16.35 -33.01 6.20
N GLU A 181 17.44 -32.24 6.16
CA GLU A 181 17.63 -31.02 6.97
C GLU A 181 16.79 -29.84 6.44
N LEU A 182 16.39 -29.86 5.16
CA LEU A 182 15.55 -28.82 4.57
C LEU A 182 14.21 -28.71 5.30
N GLN A 183 13.64 -29.83 5.74
CA GLN A 183 12.37 -29.85 6.47
C GLN A 183 12.48 -29.10 7.82
N ALA A 184 13.57 -29.30 8.56
CA ALA A 184 13.78 -28.68 9.87
C ALA A 184 13.96 -27.15 9.77
N ILE A 185 14.52 -26.68 8.66
CA ILE A 185 14.89 -25.27 8.47
C ILE A 185 13.83 -24.51 7.66
N PHE A 186 12.93 -25.20 6.94
CA PHE A 186 11.88 -24.56 6.15
C PHE A 186 10.98 -23.63 6.98
N GLY A 187 10.66 -24.00 8.22
CA GLY A 187 9.93 -23.12 9.15
C GLY A 187 10.68 -21.80 9.43
N GLY A 188 12.01 -21.82 9.46
CA GLY A 188 12.85 -20.63 9.55
C GLY A 188 12.90 -19.84 8.23
N LEU A 189 12.91 -20.55 7.09
CA LEU A 189 12.88 -19.95 5.75
C LEU A 189 11.65 -19.08 5.52
N MET A 190 10.50 -19.44 6.10
CA MET A 190 9.28 -18.62 6.03
C MET A 190 9.48 -17.16 6.45
N LYS A 191 10.49 -16.87 7.29
CA LYS A 191 10.85 -15.49 7.67
C LYS A 191 11.56 -14.70 6.57
N LYS A 192 12.24 -15.38 5.64
CA LYS A 192 12.91 -14.77 4.48
C LYS A 192 11.95 -14.59 3.30
N GLY A 193 10.90 -15.40 3.23
CA GLY A 193 9.91 -15.33 2.15
C GLY A 193 9.22 -13.96 2.07
N LYS A 194 9.03 -13.47 0.85
CA LYS A 194 8.34 -12.20 0.59
C LYS A 194 6.83 -12.39 0.67
N ILE A 195 6.19 -11.76 1.67
CA ILE A 195 4.74 -11.79 1.83
C ILE A 195 4.08 -11.05 0.66
N ILE A 196 3.12 -11.70 0.03
CA ILE A 196 2.35 -11.16 -1.10
C ILE A 196 0.88 -11.60 -1.01
N ASP A 197 0.04 -11.15 -1.94
CA ASP A 197 -1.33 -11.64 -2.02
C ASP A 197 -1.40 -13.08 -2.59
N LYS A 198 -2.45 -13.83 -2.19
CA LYS A 198 -2.65 -15.23 -2.58
C LYS A 198 -2.73 -15.42 -4.11
N LYS A 199 -3.29 -14.45 -4.84
CA LYS A 199 -3.43 -14.52 -6.29
C LYS A 199 -2.07 -14.46 -6.98
N LYS A 200 -1.18 -13.54 -6.55
CA LYS A 200 0.20 -13.48 -7.04
C LYS A 200 1.01 -14.72 -6.65
N ALA A 201 0.86 -15.22 -5.42
CA ALA A 201 1.54 -16.45 -5.00
C ALA A 201 1.13 -17.66 -5.86
N LEU A 202 -0.16 -17.78 -6.18
CA LEU A 202 -0.66 -18.81 -7.10
C LEU A 202 -0.15 -18.61 -8.53
N GLY A 203 -0.07 -17.36 -9.00
CA GLY A 203 0.54 -17.03 -10.30
C GLY A 203 2.00 -17.48 -10.35
N PHE A 204 2.78 -17.15 -9.31
CA PHE A 204 4.18 -17.54 -9.20
C PHE A 204 4.37 -19.07 -9.21
N LEU A 205 3.51 -19.83 -8.52
CA LEU A 205 3.53 -21.29 -8.60
C LEU A 205 3.29 -21.80 -10.03
N LYS A 206 2.37 -21.19 -10.78
CA LYS A 206 2.10 -21.58 -12.18
C LYS A 206 3.29 -21.27 -13.08
N ASP A 207 3.90 -20.11 -12.92
CA ASP A 207 5.07 -19.68 -13.70
C ASP A 207 6.27 -20.64 -13.50
N LEU A 208 6.38 -21.21 -12.30
CA LEU A 208 7.39 -22.22 -11.96
C LEU A 208 6.99 -23.65 -12.33
N GLY A 209 5.78 -23.89 -12.84
CA GLY A 209 5.26 -25.24 -13.12
C GLY A 209 4.96 -26.06 -11.86
N LEU A 210 4.68 -25.41 -10.73
CA LEU A 210 4.51 -26.02 -9.41
C LEU A 210 3.05 -26.08 -8.92
N SER A 211 2.11 -25.46 -9.64
CA SER A 211 0.67 -25.44 -9.29
C SER A 211 0.03 -26.83 -9.25
#